data_AF-A0A7N2R2B7-F1
#
_entry.id   AF-A0A7N2R2B7-F1
#
_cell.length_a   1.000
_cell.length_b   1.000
_cell.length_c   1.000
_cell.angle_alpha   90.00
_cell.angle_beta   90.00
_cell.angle_gamma   90.00
#
_symmetry.space_group_name_H-M   'P 1'
#
loop_
_entity.id
_entity.type
_entity.pdbx_description
1 polymer ?
#
loop_
_entity_poly.entity_id
_entity_poly.type
_entity_poly.pdbx_seq_one_letter_code
_entity_poly.pdbx_strand_id
1 'polypeptide(L)'
;MQGIQASFEKIEKVDGCLGRVWIPSNPCLIRLLGCPYLEVLKYKLISKGMTHSQVKILLNTLLLQVMSLWNSIMGMIKVTCSMILLTEKRIKMEKAMQVFEAKEEYFIQNGAILLEKQISCNQGRDIETIGVFFAKDIRQAENNYDPDLILGAEIGTVYKGKLDDRQVAIKVKGPLRLWSFEKTIDFFLNQVAIKQLISNKNVFRIYGCCLETEIPILVFELISNNTLFDNLHGKGKWVPRLISWLDRVRIAMETYYAICYMHCGRSRPIVHLDKSFTAKLSNFGFAVSIAPGERLFSR
;
A
#
# COMPACT_ATOMS: atom_id res chain seq x y z
N MET A 1 12.70 42.67 5.58
CA MET A 1 12.65 44.14 5.53
C MET A 1 12.51 44.58 4.09
N GLN A 2 11.30 44.98 3.67
CA GLN A 2 11.11 45.83 2.51
C GLN A 2 10.18 46.95 3.00
N GLY A 3 10.74 48.15 3.12
CA GLY A 3 10.04 49.33 3.63
C GLY A 3 8.94 49.74 2.67
N ILE A 4 7.74 49.97 3.21
CA ILE A 4 6.65 50.59 2.48
C ILE A 4 7.04 52.06 2.28
N GLN A 5 7.56 52.38 1.09
CA GLN A 5 7.85 53.74 0.67
C GLN A 5 6.53 54.50 0.47
N ALA A 6 6.29 55.54 1.27
CA ALA A 6 5.18 56.46 1.09
C ALA A 6 5.47 57.37 -0.12
N SER A 7 4.83 57.11 -1.25
CA SER A 7 4.88 57.96 -2.45
C SER A 7 3.81 59.05 -2.35
N PHE A 8 4.22 60.31 -2.21
CA PHE A 8 3.37 61.48 -2.36
C PHE A 8 3.22 61.79 -3.85
N GLU A 9 2.05 61.57 -4.45
CA GLU A 9 1.79 62.05 -5.81
C GLU A 9 0.58 62.99 -5.88
N LYS A 10 0.87 64.14 -6.50
CA LYS A 10 0.02 65.19 -7.05
C LYS A 10 -0.76 66.12 -6.10
N ILE A 11 -0.35 67.39 -6.15
CA ILE A 11 -1.11 68.57 -5.72
C ILE A 11 -1.89 69.05 -6.96
N GLU A 12 -3.22 68.93 -6.96
CA GLU A 12 -4.07 69.60 -7.96
C GLU A 12 -4.87 70.72 -7.30
N LYS A 13 -4.90 71.89 -7.95
CA LYS A 13 -5.68 73.07 -7.55
C LYS A 13 -7.13 72.88 -7.99
N VAL A 14 -8.06 72.91 -7.06
CA VAL A 14 -9.47 73.19 -7.32
C VAL A 14 -9.90 74.30 -6.37
N ASP A 15 -10.41 75.40 -6.93
CA ASP A 15 -11.01 76.56 -6.24
C ASP A 15 -10.17 77.24 -5.16
N GLY A 16 -8.95 77.67 -5.50
CA GLY A 16 -8.24 78.73 -4.76
C GLY A 16 -7.59 78.35 -3.42
N CYS A 17 -7.81 77.15 -2.88
CA CYS A 17 -7.17 76.69 -1.64
C CYS A 17 -6.11 75.60 -1.90
N LEU A 18 -4.85 75.89 -1.60
CA LEU A 18 -3.73 74.93 -1.64
C LEU A 18 -3.87 73.92 -0.48
N GLY A 19 -4.53 72.80 -0.72
CA GLY A 19 -4.58 71.66 0.21
C GLY A 19 -3.83 70.44 -0.34
N ARG A 20 -2.90 69.86 0.44
CA ARG A 20 -2.30 68.56 0.09
C ARG A 20 -3.39 67.48 0.15
N VAL A 21 -3.67 66.82 -0.97
CA VAL A 21 -4.53 65.63 -1.00
C VAL A 21 -3.64 64.41 -0.85
N TRP A 22 -3.82 63.68 0.24
CA TRP A 22 -3.26 62.34 0.37
C TRP A 22 -3.99 61.40 -0.59
N ILE A 23 -3.30 60.92 -1.62
CA ILE A 23 -3.77 59.86 -2.51
C ILE A 23 -3.11 58.56 -2.03
N PRO A 24 -3.87 57.54 -1.59
CA PRO A 24 -3.28 56.29 -1.16
C PRO A 24 -2.71 55.52 -2.36
N SER A 25 -1.46 55.08 -2.29
CA SER A 25 -0.79 54.31 -3.36
C SER A 25 -1.17 52.82 -3.40
N ASN A 26 -2.06 52.37 -2.52
CA ASN A 26 -2.58 51.00 -2.54
C ASN A 26 -3.78 50.91 -3.52
N PRO A 27 -3.70 50.11 -4.60
CA PRO A 27 -4.77 50.00 -5.60
C PRO A 27 -6.13 49.62 -5.01
N CYS A 28 -6.15 48.88 -3.90
CA CYS A 28 -7.36 48.51 -3.20
C CYS A 28 -8.05 49.71 -2.51
N LEU A 29 -7.27 50.65 -1.97
CA LEU A 29 -7.80 51.89 -1.37
C LEU A 29 -8.43 52.81 -2.41
N ILE A 30 -7.81 52.92 -3.60
CA ILE A 30 -8.32 53.72 -4.72
C ILE A 30 -9.69 53.19 -5.16
N ARG A 31 -9.83 51.86 -5.28
CA ARG A 31 -11.07 51.20 -5.68
C ARG A 31 -12.18 51.29 -4.61
N LEU A 32 -11.81 51.25 -3.33
CA LEU A 32 -12.73 51.47 -2.20
C LEU A 32 -13.21 52.92 -2.13
N LEU A 33 -12.34 53.90 -2.34
CA LEU A 33 -12.70 55.33 -2.31
C LEU A 33 -13.65 55.75 -3.44
N GLY A 34 -13.65 55.02 -4.57
CA GLY A 34 -14.62 55.17 -5.67
C GLY A 34 -15.92 54.38 -5.49
N CYS A 35 -16.16 53.76 -4.32
CA CYS A 35 -17.36 52.96 -4.07
C CYS A 35 -18.60 53.87 -3.92
N PRO A 36 -19.71 53.62 -4.65
CA PRO A 36 -20.94 54.43 -4.58
C PRO A 36 -21.49 54.59 -3.15
N TYR A 37 -21.26 53.59 -2.29
CA TYR A 37 -21.64 53.63 -0.88
C TYR A 37 -20.87 54.68 -0.07
N LEU A 38 -19.60 54.92 -0.39
CA LEU A 38 -18.77 55.93 0.27
C LEU A 38 -19.22 57.35 -0.11
N GLU A 39 -19.64 57.55 -1.36
CA GLU A 39 -20.25 58.81 -1.84
C GLU A 39 -21.57 59.11 -1.11
N VAL A 40 -22.46 58.12 -0.99
CA VAL A 40 -23.73 58.26 -0.24
C VAL A 40 -23.47 58.53 1.26
N LEU A 41 -22.46 57.89 1.85
CA LEU A 41 -22.04 58.14 3.23
C LEU A 41 -21.49 59.55 3.44
N LYS A 42 -20.63 60.05 2.53
CA LYS A 42 -20.13 61.44 2.57
C LYS A 42 -21.29 62.42 2.55
N TYR A 43 -22.24 62.27 1.63
CA TYR A 43 -23.39 63.18 1.49
C TYR A 43 -24.25 63.21 2.76
N LYS A 44 -24.55 62.03 3.33
CA LYS A 44 -25.37 61.87 4.54
C LYS A 44 -24.70 62.38 5.82
N LEU A 45 -23.36 62.42 5.84
CA LEU A 45 -22.54 62.97 6.93
C LEU A 45 -22.45 64.50 6.83
N ILE A 46 -22.34 65.04 5.62
CA ILE A 46 -22.39 66.49 5.35
C ILE A 46 -23.78 67.04 5.68
N SER A 47 -24.86 66.33 5.30
CA SER A 47 -26.24 66.73 5.59
C SER A 47 -26.59 66.74 7.10
N LYS A 48 -25.74 66.14 7.95
CA LYS A 48 -25.83 66.20 9.42
C LYS A 48 -25.02 67.34 10.05
N GLY A 49 -24.44 68.23 9.25
CA GLY A 49 -23.75 69.44 9.71
C GLY A 49 -22.23 69.33 9.86
N MET A 50 -21.58 68.25 9.41
CA MET A 50 -20.12 68.17 9.41
C MET A 50 -19.48 68.87 8.20
N THR A 51 -18.34 69.52 8.42
CA THR A 51 -17.54 70.14 7.34
C THR A 51 -16.83 69.09 6.48
N HIS A 52 -16.52 69.45 5.23
CA HIS A 52 -15.86 68.56 4.27
C HIS A 52 -14.52 67.99 4.79
N SER A 53 -13.77 68.79 5.55
CA SER A 53 -12.52 68.38 6.20
C SER A 53 -12.73 67.37 7.32
N GLN A 54 -13.76 67.55 8.15
CA GLN A 54 -14.13 66.59 9.20
C GLN A 54 -14.53 65.24 8.61
N VAL A 55 -15.35 65.23 7.54
CA VAL A 55 -15.77 64.01 6.83
C VAL A 55 -14.56 63.25 6.26
N LYS A 56 -13.62 63.96 5.64
CA LYS A 56 -12.41 63.37 5.04
C LYS A 56 -11.50 62.72 6.08
N ILE A 57 -11.30 63.39 7.23
CA ILE A 57 -10.50 62.85 8.34
C ILE A 57 -11.17 61.60 8.93
N LEU A 58 -12.50 61.64 9.12
CA LEU A 58 -13.26 60.52 9.66
C LEU A 58 -13.16 59.28 8.77
N LEU A 59 -13.38 59.45 7.46
CA LEU A 59 -13.30 58.36 6.47
C LEU A 59 -11.89 57.77 6.35
N ASN A 60 -10.85 58.61 6.33
CA ASN A 60 -9.47 58.12 6.28
C ASN A 60 -9.08 57.36 7.55
N THR A 61 -9.48 57.84 8.73
CA THR A 61 -9.27 57.13 10.00
C THR A 61 -9.98 55.78 9.99
N LEU A 62 -11.24 55.74 9.52
CA LEU A 62 -12.00 54.50 9.38
C LEU A 62 -11.34 53.51 8.41
N LEU A 63 -10.85 53.99 7.25
CA LEU A 63 -10.16 53.15 6.26
C LEU A 63 -8.86 52.57 6.82
N LEU A 64 -8.08 53.36 7.56
CA LEU A 64 -6.86 52.88 8.23
C LEU A 64 -7.18 51.82 9.28
N GLN A 65 -8.24 52.01 10.07
CA GLN A 65 -8.73 51.01 11.03
C GLN A 65 -9.15 49.71 10.31
N VAL A 66 -9.92 49.80 9.23
CA VAL A 66 -10.36 48.64 8.43
C VAL A 66 -9.18 47.88 7.83
N MET A 67 -8.18 48.58 7.27
CA MET A 67 -6.98 47.93 6.73
C MET A 67 -6.11 47.27 7.80
N SER A 68 -5.99 47.89 8.98
CA SER A 68 -5.26 47.29 10.12
C SER A 68 -5.93 46.00 10.58
N LEU A 69 -7.27 46.00 10.67
CA LEU A 69 -8.06 44.80 10.99
C LEU A 69 -7.89 43.72 9.91
N TRP A 70 -7.96 44.09 8.62
CA TRP A 70 -7.75 43.15 7.52
C TRP A 70 -6.37 42.47 7.59
N ASN A 71 -5.31 43.25 7.77
CA ASN A 71 -3.95 42.70 7.88
C ASN A 71 -3.80 41.77 9.08
N SER A 72 -4.42 42.12 10.21
CA SER A 72 -4.44 41.26 11.40
C SER A 72 -5.18 39.95 11.13
N ILE A 73 -6.37 40.00 10.50
CA ILE A 73 -7.15 38.82 10.12
C ILE A 73 -6.36 37.93 9.15
N MET A 74 -5.76 38.50 8.12
CA MET A 74 -4.94 37.76 7.16
C MET A 74 -3.70 37.14 7.79
N GLY A 75 -3.08 37.83 8.76
CA GLY A 75 -2.00 37.28 9.57
C GLY A 75 -2.45 36.07 10.38
N MET A 76 -3.60 36.17 11.04
CA MET A 76 -4.21 35.06 11.77
C MET A 76 -4.52 33.87 10.86
N ILE A 77 -5.12 34.11 9.69
CA ILE A 77 -5.41 33.06 8.69
C ILE A 77 -4.12 32.36 8.25
N LYS A 78 -3.05 33.11 7.98
CA LYS A 78 -1.76 32.51 7.58
C LYS A 78 -1.19 31.61 8.67
N VAL A 79 -1.23 32.05 9.93
CA VAL A 79 -0.74 31.26 11.06
C VAL A 79 -1.60 30.01 11.25
N THR A 80 -2.93 30.13 11.21
CA THR A 80 -3.82 28.97 11.37
C THR A 80 -3.68 27.99 10.22
N CYS A 81 -3.63 28.44 8.96
CA CYS A 81 -3.36 27.57 7.82
C CYS A 81 -2.00 26.87 7.94
N SER A 82 -0.95 27.57 8.37
CA SER A 82 0.37 26.98 8.56
C SER A 82 0.34 25.90 9.64
N MET A 83 -0.35 26.14 10.77
CA MET A 83 -0.53 25.16 11.82
C MET A 83 -1.30 23.93 11.35
N ILE A 84 -2.37 24.11 10.55
CA ILE A 84 -3.13 23.01 9.96
C ILE A 84 -2.25 22.15 9.03
N LEU A 85 -1.46 22.78 8.16
CA LEU A 85 -0.56 22.04 7.27
C LEU A 85 0.52 21.26 8.04
N LEU A 86 1.00 21.79 9.18
CA LEU A 86 1.95 21.10 10.04
C LEU A 86 1.30 19.90 10.74
N THR A 87 0.07 20.03 11.25
CA THR A 87 -0.64 18.91 11.88
C THR A 87 -0.99 17.81 10.87
N GLU A 88 -1.42 18.16 9.66
CA GLU A 88 -1.67 17.18 8.59
C GLU A 88 -0.41 16.41 8.21
N LYS A 89 0.73 17.11 8.04
CA LYS A 89 2.02 16.47 7.79
C LYS A 89 2.41 15.54 8.93
N ARG A 90 2.24 15.97 10.19
CA ARG A 90 2.56 15.16 11.36
C ARG A 90 1.71 13.88 11.41
N ILE A 91 0.39 13.99 11.24
CA ILE A 91 -0.52 12.84 11.22
C ILE A 91 -0.14 11.87 10.09
N LYS A 92 0.22 12.38 8.91
CA LYS A 92 0.66 11.55 7.79
C LYS A 92 1.96 10.80 8.10
N MET A 93 2.92 11.45 8.75
CA MET A 93 4.19 10.84 9.16
C MET A 93 3.98 9.79 10.26
N GLU A 94 3.14 10.07 11.25
CA GLU A 94 2.80 9.11 12.32
C GLU A 94 2.13 7.85 11.75
N LYS A 95 1.16 8.01 10.84
CA LYS A 95 0.54 6.86 10.14
C LYS A 95 1.55 6.07 9.31
N ALA A 96 2.46 6.76 8.62
CA ALA A 96 3.51 6.10 7.83
C ALA A 96 4.49 5.32 8.74
N MET A 97 4.83 5.89 9.90
CA MET A 97 5.69 5.24 10.90
C MET A 97 5.03 3.96 11.44
N GLN A 98 3.76 4.03 11.84
CA GLN A 98 3.03 2.85 12.32
C GLN A 98 2.99 1.72 11.30
N VAL A 99 2.80 2.04 10.02
CA VAL A 99 2.83 1.04 8.94
C VAL A 99 4.23 0.46 8.75
N PHE A 100 5.28 1.25 8.91
CA PHE A 100 6.67 0.80 8.83
C PHE A 100 7.01 -0.12 10.01
N GLU A 101 6.69 0.29 11.24
CA GLU A 101 6.90 -0.50 12.46
C GLU A 101 6.17 -1.84 12.38
N ALA A 102 4.90 -1.86 11.94
CA ALA A 102 4.16 -3.11 11.76
C ALA A 102 4.80 -4.05 10.72
N LYS A 103 5.31 -3.50 9.60
CA LYS A 103 6.02 -4.27 8.57
C LYS A 103 7.31 -4.89 9.12
N GLU A 104 8.05 -4.13 9.92
CA GLU A 104 9.28 -4.59 10.56
C GLU A 104 8.99 -5.70 11.57
N GLU A 105 7.96 -5.52 12.40
CA GLU A 105 7.49 -6.53 13.35
C GLU A 105 7.12 -7.84 12.64
N TYR A 106 6.32 -7.78 11.57
CA TYR A 106 5.98 -8.96 10.78
C TYR A 106 7.20 -9.61 10.13
N PHE A 107 8.13 -8.80 9.61
CA PHE A 107 9.35 -9.33 9.00
C PHE A 107 10.19 -10.11 10.02
N ILE A 108 10.35 -9.59 11.23
CA ILE A 108 11.09 -10.25 12.32
C ILE A 108 10.35 -11.52 12.77
N GLN A 109 9.05 -11.42 13.05
CA GLN A 109 8.24 -12.54 13.53
C GLN A 109 8.20 -13.69 12.52
N ASN A 110 7.80 -13.38 11.28
CA ASN A 110 7.70 -14.39 10.22
C ASN A 110 9.07 -14.94 9.83
N GLY A 111 10.11 -14.09 9.84
CA GLY A 111 11.50 -14.52 9.62
C GLY A 111 11.99 -15.49 10.68
N ALA A 112 11.70 -15.23 11.95
CA ALA A 112 12.05 -16.13 13.06
C ALA A 112 11.37 -17.50 12.90
N ILE A 113 10.06 -17.53 12.63
CA ILE A 113 9.32 -18.79 12.43
C ILE A 113 9.86 -19.57 11.22
N LEU A 114 10.18 -18.87 10.12
CA LEU A 114 10.75 -19.51 8.94
C LEU A 114 12.13 -20.13 9.24
N LEU A 115 12.97 -19.40 9.97
CA LEU A 115 14.30 -19.86 10.37
C LEU A 115 14.21 -21.08 11.31
N GLU A 116 13.30 -21.06 12.29
CA GLU A 116 13.05 -22.21 13.17
C GLU A 116 12.64 -23.45 12.37
N LYS A 117 11.75 -23.29 11.39
CA LYS A 117 11.35 -24.39 10.50
C LYS A 117 12.52 -24.92 9.67
N GLN A 118 13.36 -24.04 9.12
CA GLN A 118 14.55 -24.44 8.36
C GLN A 118 15.55 -25.24 9.22
N ILE A 119 15.77 -24.81 10.47
CA ILE A 119 16.64 -25.51 11.43
C ILE A 119 16.02 -26.86 11.82
N SER A 120 14.72 -26.90 12.10
CA SER A 120 14.02 -28.14 12.44
C SER A 120 14.05 -29.16 11.28
N CYS A 121 13.82 -28.70 10.05
CA CYS A 121 13.65 -29.59 8.92
C CYS A 121 14.97 -30.12 8.32
N ASN A 122 16.09 -29.39 8.42
CA ASN A 122 17.39 -29.86 7.91
C ASN A 122 18.62 -29.27 8.63
N GLN A 123 18.50 -28.87 9.89
CA GLN A 123 19.58 -28.24 10.66
C GLN A 123 20.18 -27.00 9.99
N GLY A 124 19.42 -26.32 9.13
CA GLY A 124 19.90 -25.16 8.37
C GLY A 124 20.82 -25.48 7.17
N ARG A 125 21.00 -26.75 6.80
CA ARG A 125 21.90 -27.17 5.70
C ARG A 125 21.14 -27.47 4.40
N ASP A 126 21.84 -27.41 3.27
CA ASP A 126 21.33 -27.77 1.93
C ASP A 126 19.96 -27.15 1.59
N ILE A 127 19.80 -25.87 1.92
CA ILE A 127 18.58 -25.09 1.72
C ILE A 127 18.71 -24.33 0.39
N GLU A 128 17.80 -24.58 -0.55
CA GLU A 128 17.69 -23.77 -1.76
C GLU A 128 17.33 -22.32 -1.39
N THR A 129 18.09 -21.36 -1.91
CA THR A 129 17.82 -19.95 -1.68
C THR A 129 16.53 -19.55 -2.40
N ILE A 130 15.60 -18.94 -1.68
CA ILE A 130 14.38 -18.34 -2.24
C ILE A 130 14.45 -16.82 -2.16
N GLY A 131 13.78 -16.14 -3.08
CA GLY A 131 13.69 -14.68 -3.08
C GLY A 131 12.90 -14.15 -1.89
N VAL A 132 13.32 -13.01 -1.37
CA VAL A 132 12.53 -12.21 -0.42
C VAL A 132 12.02 -10.99 -1.19
N PHE A 133 10.70 -10.82 -1.21
CA PHE A 133 10.02 -9.73 -1.93
C PHE A 133 9.41 -8.74 -0.95
N PHE A 134 9.29 -7.48 -1.37
CA PHE A 134 8.58 -6.47 -0.59
C PHE A 134 7.09 -6.41 -0.99
N ALA A 135 6.22 -6.10 -0.04
CA ALA A 135 4.77 -6.01 -0.27
C ALA A 135 4.41 -4.94 -1.31
N LYS A 136 5.26 -3.92 -1.49
CA LYS A 136 5.07 -2.91 -2.56
C LYS A 136 5.19 -3.55 -3.95
N ASP A 137 6.16 -4.43 -4.17
CA ASP A 137 6.45 -5.05 -5.45
C ASP A 137 5.38 -6.10 -5.79
N ILE A 138 4.96 -6.85 -4.76
CA ILE A 138 3.85 -7.81 -4.85
C ILE A 138 2.54 -7.11 -5.23
N ARG A 139 2.18 -6.02 -4.55
CA ARG A 139 0.94 -5.27 -4.87
C ARG A 139 0.93 -4.75 -6.30
N GLN A 140 2.07 -4.30 -6.80
CA GLN A 140 2.21 -3.88 -8.19
C GLN A 140 2.06 -5.07 -9.15
N ALA A 141 2.64 -6.22 -8.81
CA ALA A 141 2.59 -7.43 -9.62
C ALA A 141 1.18 -8.04 -9.73
N GLU A 142 0.36 -7.92 -8.69
CA GLU A 142 -1.02 -8.46 -8.61
C GLU A 142 -2.11 -7.49 -9.12
N ASN A 143 -1.74 -6.34 -9.70
CA ASN A 143 -2.68 -5.30 -10.13
C ASN A 143 -3.71 -4.90 -9.05
N ASN A 144 -3.24 -4.67 -7.80
CA ASN A 144 -4.08 -4.29 -6.66
C ASN A 144 -5.22 -5.28 -6.30
N TYR A 145 -4.95 -6.59 -6.33
CA TYR A 145 -5.93 -7.65 -5.98
C TYR A 145 -7.16 -7.67 -6.89
N ASP A 146 -6.94 -7.51 -8.18
CA ASP A 146 -7.98 -7.61 -9.21
C ASP A 146 -8.68 -8.99 -9.14
N PRO A 147 -10.00 -9.05 -8.88
CA PRO A 147 -10.76 -10.30 -8.81
C PRO A 147 -10.69 -11.12 -10.11
N ASP A 148 -10.50 -10.48 -11.26
CA ASP A 148 -10.42 -11.16 -12.56
C ASP A 148 -9.09 -11.94 -12.73
N LEU A 149 -8.12 -11.70 -11.85
CA LEU A 149 -6.83 -12.40 -11.82
C LEU A 149 -6.80 -13.59 -10.85
N ILE A 150 -7.91 -13.93 -10.18
CA ILE A 150 -7.97 -15.06 -9.25
C ILE A 150 -7.89 -16.39 -10.00
N LEU A 151 -6.88 -17.20 -9.64
CA LEU A 151 -6.67 -18.55 -10.15
C LEU A 151 -7.33 -19.62 -9.27
N GLY A 152 -7.54 -19.33 -7.98
CA GLY A 152 -8.20 -20.21 -7.03
C GLY A 152 -8.23 -19.62 -5.62
N ALA A 153 -9.18 -20.09 -4.81
CA ALA A 153 -9.34 -19.69 -3.42
C ALA A 153 -9.61 -20.94 -2.57
N GLU A 154 -8.57 -21.43 -1.91
CA GLU A 154 -8.69 -22.54 -0.94
C GLU A 154 -8.32 -21.99 0.45
N ILE A 155 -7.18 -22.39 1.01
CA ILE A 155 -6.65 -21.84 2.26
C ILE A 155 -6.13 -20.39 2.08
N GLY A 156 -5.73 -20.06 0.85
CA GLY A 156 -5.36 -18.71 0.44
C GLY A 156 -5.95 -18.39 -0.92
N THR A 157 -6.00 -17.10 -1.26
CA THR A 157 -6.35 -16.67 -2.61
C THR A 157 -5.09 -16.61 -3.45
N VAL A 158 -5.13 -17.22 -4.63
CA VAL A 158 -4.02 -17.23 -5.58
C VAL A 158 -4.35 -16.29 -6.73
N TYR A 159 -3.57 -15.23 -6.91
CA TYR A 159 -3.67 -14.29 -8.01
C TYR A 159 -2.63 -14.61 -9.09
N LYS A 160 -2.98 -14.35 -10.35
CA LYS A 160 -2.02 -14.24 -11.43
C LYS A 160 -1.35 -12.88 -11.35
N GLY A 161 -0.02 -12.85 -11.40
CA GLY A 161 0.74 -11.60 -11.40
C GLY A 161 1.90 -11.61 -12.40
N LYS A 162 2.59 -10.48 -12.47
CA LYS A 162 3.81 -10.30 -13.28
C LYS A 162 4.90 -9.63 -12.45
N LEU A 163 6.03 -10.31 -12.26
CA LEU A 163 7.17 -9.83 -11.48
C LEU A 163 8.45 -9.99 -12.32
N ASP A 164 9.25 -8.94 -12.47
CA ASP A 164 10.47 -8.91 -13.31
C ASP A 164 10.27 -9.52 -14.71
N ASP A 165 9.21 -9.07 -15.39
CA ASP A 165 8.75 -9.58 -16.69
C ASP A 165 8.32 -11.06 -16.76
N ARG A 166 8.31 -11.76 -15.63
CA ARG A 166 7.87 -13.14 -15.51
C ARG A 166 6.43 -13.24 -15.01
N GLN A 167 5.64 -14.12 -15.63
CA GLN A 167 4.33 -14.48 -15.06
C GLN A 167 4.50 -15.36 -13.82
N VAL A 168 3.82 -14.98 -12.74
CA VAL A 168 3.88 -15.65 -11.44
C VAL A 168 2.47 -15.92 -10.93
N ALA A 169 2.36 -16.90 -10.05
CA ALA A 169 1.18 -17.05 -9.19
C ALA A 169 1.54 -16.51 -7.81
N ILE A 170 0.65 -15.76 -7.17
CA ILE A 170 0.90 -15.12 -5.88
C ILE A 170 -0.21 -15.53 -4.93
N LYS A 171 0.15 -16.21 -3.83
CA LYS A 171 -0.81 -16.68 -2.82
C LYS A 171 -0.79 -15.76 -1.63
N VAL A 172 -1.94 -15.18 -1.34
CA VAL A 172 -2.17 -14.32 -0.18
C VAL A 172 -3.20 -14.93 0.76
N LYS A 173 -3.41 -14.29 1.91
CA LYS A 173 -4.45 -14.63 2.87
C LYS A 173 -5.81 -14.72 2.17
N GLY A 174 -6.50 -15.84 2.36
CA GLY A 174 -7.85 -16.04 1.83
C GLY A 174 -8.90 -15.21 2.59
N PRO A 175 -10.09 -15.00 1.99
CA PRO A 175 -11.17 -14.25 2.63
C PRO A 175 -11.80 -15.00 3.82
N LEU A 176 -11.72 -16.34 3.81
CA LEU A 176 -12.29 -17.18 4.86
C LEU A 176 -11.27 -17.39 5.98
N ARG A 177 -11.59 -16.93 7.18
CA ARG A 177 -10.83 -17.24 8.40
C ARG A 177 -11.19 -18.64 8.91
N LEU A 178 -10.81 -19.66 8.13
CA LEU A 178 -11.04 -21.06 8.51
C LEU A 178 -10.14 -21.49 9.67
N TRP A 179 -8.97 -20.86 9.82
CA TRP A 179 -7.97 -21.19 10.81
C TRP A 179 -7.58 -19.98 11.67
N SER A 180 -6.95 -20.26 12.80
CA SER A 180 -6.26 -19.21 13.56
C SER A 180 -5.15 -18.59 12.71
N PHE A 181 -4.78 -17.37 13.07
CA PHE A 181 -3.72 -16.62 12.42
C PHE A 181 -2.40 -17.39 12.44
N GLU A 182 -2.01 -17.90 13.60
CA GLU A 182 -0.80 -18.72 13.80
C GLU A 182 -0.79 -19.96 12.89
N LYS A 183 -1.89 -20.72 12.81
CA LYS A 183 -1.99 -21.88 11.91
C LYS A 183 -1.86 -21.49 10.44
N THR A 184 -2.35 -20.31 10.08
CA THR A 184 -2.23 -19.80 8.71
C THR A 184 -0.79 -19.40 8.39
N ILE A 185 -0.11 -18.68 9.29
CA ILE A 185 1.33 -18.37 9.15
C ILE A 185 2.12 -19.65 9.04
N ASP A 186 1.91 -20.59 9.97
CA ASP A 186 2.61 -21.86 10.02
C ASP A 186 2.51 -22.61 8.69
N PHE A 187 1.29 -22.72 8.15
CA PHE A 187 1.02 -23.35 6.87
C PHE A 187 1.71 -22.67 5.69
N PHE A 188 1.76 -21.34 5.66
CA PHE A 188 2.43 -20.60 4.57
C PHE A 188 3.95 -20.75 4.66
N LEU A 189 4.54 -20.59 5.84
CA LEU A 189 5.98 -20.71 6.03
C LEU A 189 6.47 -22.16 5.91
N ASN A 190 5.65 -23.14 6.27
CA ASN A 190 5.99 -24.56 6.09
C ASN A 190 6.15 -24.91 4.60
N GLN A 191 5.33 -24.34 3.71
CA GLN A 191 5.51 -24.51 2.27
C GLN A 191 6.87 -24.01 1.80
N VAL A 192 7.31 -22.85 2.31
CA VAL A 192 8.62 -22.28 1.98
C VAL A 192 9.72 -23.20 2.49
N ALA A 193 9.73 -23.50 3.79
CA ALA A 193 10.77 -24.30 4.42
C ALA A 193 10.93 -25.68 3.75
N ILE A 194 9.83 -26.39 3.52
CA ILE A 194 9.84 -27.70 2.85
C ILE A 194 10.29 -27.58 1.40
N LYS A 195 9.82 -26.58 0.64
CA LYS A 195 10.23 -26.41 -0.75
C LYS A 195 11.72 -26.13 -0.88
N GLN A 196 12.30 -25.37 0.03
CA GLN A 196 13.75 -25.12 0.01
C GLN A 196 14.57 -26.39 0.18
N LEU A 197 13.99 -27.43 0.80
CA LEU A 197 14.63 -28.73 0.90
C LEU A 197 14.47 -29.54 -0.40
N ILE A 198 13.37 -29.38 -1.12
CA ILE A 198 13.05 -30.21 -2.28
C ILE A 198 13.54 -29.57 -3.58
N SER A 199 14.70 -30.00 -4.09
CA SER A 199 15.17 -29.64 -5.43
C SER A 199 14.82 -30.73 -6.44
N ASN A 200 13.56 -30.74 -6.90
CA ASN A 200 13.06 -31.72 -7.86
C ASN A 200 12.20 -31.04 -8.94
N LYS A 201 12.45 -31.34 -10.22
CA LYS A 201 11.77 -30.73 -11.38
C LYS A 201 10.26 -31.03 -11.47
N ASN A 202 9.81 -32.11 -10.81
CA ASN A 202 8.42 -32.55 -10.80
C ASN A 202 7.65 -32.01 -9.57
N VAL A 203 8.29 -31.17 -8.76
CA VAL A 203 7.70 -30.46 -7.62
C VAL A 203 7.59 -28.97 -7.99
N PHE A 204 6.47 -28.33 -7.64
CA PHE A 204 6.22 -26.93 -8.02
C PHE A 204 7.30 -26.00 -7.48
N ARG A 205 7.63 -24.94 -8.24
CA ARG A 205 8.64 -23.98 -7.84
C ARG A 205 8.06 -22.81 -7.04
N ILE A 206 8.61 -22.57 -5.85
CA ILE A 206 8.47 -21.30 -5.13
C ILE A 206 9.62 -20.39 -5.59
N TYR A 207 9.30 -19.20 -6.08
CA TYR A 207 10.29 -18.18 -6.38
C TYR A 207 10.71 -17.42 -5.12
N GLY A 208 9.77 -17.20 -4.19
CA GLY A 208 10.05 -16.48 -2.97
C GLY A 208 8.83 -16.22 -2.12
N CYS A 209 9.03 -15.40 -1.10
CA CYS A 209 7.97 -14.95 -0.21
C CYS A 209 8.18 -13.49 0.22
N CYS A 210 7.11 -12.85 0.68
CA CYS A 210 7.14 -11.57 1.36
C CYS A 210 6.77 -11.81 2.83
N LEU A 211 7.66 -11.40 3.74
CA LEU A 211 7.55 -11.63 5.17
C LEU A 211 7.07 -10.39 5.94
N GLU A 212 7.07 -9.21 5.32
CA GLU A 212 6.65 -7.93 5.93
C GLU A 212 5.13 -7.72 5.99
N THR A 213 4.36 -8.81 5.99
CA THR A 213 2.89 -8.82 6.03
C THR A 213 2.38 -9.72 7.14
N GLU A 214 1.20 -9.40 7.69
CA GLU A 214 0.53 -10.15 8.76
C GLU A 214 0.58 -11.67 8.48
N ILE A 215 0.03 -12.10 7.34
CA ILE A 215 0.26 -13.44 6.79
C ILE A 215 1.30 -13.32 5.67
N PRO A 216 2.36 -14.15 5.64
CA PRO A 216 3.33 -14.16 4.55
C PRO A 216 2.66 -14.33 3.19
N ILE A 217 3.18 -13.64 2.18
CA ILE A 217 2.73 -13.81 0.79
C ILE A 217 3.73 -14.70 0.06
N LEU A 218 3.24 -15.67 -0.72
CA LEU A 218 4.10 -16.61 -1.43
C LEU A 218 4.04 -16.36 -2.94
N VAL A 219 5.18 -16.45 -3.61
CA VAL A 219 5.31 -16.25 -5.06
C VAL A 219 5.79 -17.54 -5.71
N PHE A 220 5.04 -18.02 -6.70
CA PHE A 220 5.23 -19.32 -7.34
C PHE A 220 5.39 -19.21 -8.85
N GLU A 221 5.88 -20.30 -9.43
CA GLU A 221 5.63 -20.66 -10.82
C GLU A 221 4.14 -20.57 -11.16
N LEU A 222 3.82 -19.84 -12.24
CA LEU A 222 2.49 -19.90 -12.83
C LEU A 222 2.35 -21.18 -13.66
N ILE A 223 1.38 -22.02 -13.31
CA ILE A 223 1.07 -23.25 -14.03
C ILE A 223 -0.05 -22.98 -15.03
N SER A 224 0.28 -22.93 -16.32
CA SER A 224 -0.65 -22.53 -17.39
C SER A 224 -1.70 -23.59 -17.77
N ASN A 225 -1.46 -24.87 -17.48
CA ASN A 225 -2.28 -25.98 -17.98
C ASN A 225 -3.46 -26.38 -17.07
N ASN A 226 -3.89 -25.55 -16.11
CA ASN A 226 -4.86 -25.93 -15.06
C ASN A 226 -4.41 -27.17 -14.25
N THR A 227 -5.22 -27.62 -13.29
CA THR A 227 -4.89 -28.81 -12.50
C THR A 227 -5.05 -30.09 -13.32
N LEU A 228 -4.39 -31.20 -12.92
CA LEU A 228 -4.67 -32.50 -13.56
C LEU A 228 -6.16 -32.85 -13.43
N PHE A 229 -6.77 -32.54 -12.27
CA PHE A 229 -8.18 -32.76 -12.03
C PHE A 229 -9.05 -32.09 -13.10
N ASP A 230 -8.80 -30.82 -13.39
CA ASP A 230 -9.52 -30.06 -14.43
C ASP A 230 -9.36 -30.67 -15.83
N ASN A 231 -8.17 -31.15 -16.15
CA ASN A 231 -7.90 -31.74 -17.46
C ASN A 231 -8.54 -33.12 -17.62
N LEU A 232 -8.62 -33.91 -16.55
CA LEU A 232 -9.22 -35.25 -16.56
C LEU A 232 -10.76 -35.20 -16.56
N HIS A 233 -11.35 -34.29 -15.77
CA HIS A 233 -12.79 -34.28 -15.54
C HIS A 233 -13.54 -33.23 -16.39
N GLY A 234 -12.81 -32.33 -17.04
CA GLY A 234 -13.40 -31.23 -17.79
C GLY A 234 -13.96 -30.18 -16.83
N LYS A 235 -13.43 -28.96 -16.91
CA LYS A 235 -13.85 -27.82 -16.08
C LYS A 235 -15.23 -27.29 -16.52
N GLY A 236 -16.28 -28.11 -16.43
CA GLY A 236 -17.61 -27.80 -16.96
C GLY A 236 -17.69 -27.74 -18.49
N LYS A 237 -16.66 -28.23 -19.21
CA LYS A 237 -16.67 -28.36 -20.67
C LYS A 237 -17.23 -29.72 -21.07
N TRP A 238 -18.07 -29.75 -22.11
CA TRP A 238 -18.68 -30.98 -22.65
C TRP A 238 -17.66 -32.03 -23.12
N VAL A 239 -16.40 -31.63 -23.38
CA VAL A 239 -15.32 -32.53 -23.77
C VAL A 239 -14.09 -32.26 -22.89
N PRO A 240 -13.65 -33.23 -22.06
CA PRO A 240 -12.38 -33.14 -21.34
C PRO A 240 -11.21 -32.96 -22.31
N ARG A 241 -10.12 -32.32 -21.87
CA ARG A 241 -8.90 -32.29 -22.68
C ARG A 241 -8.41 -33.74 -22.80
N LEU A 242 -8.28 -34.28 -24.01
CA LEU A 242 -7.78 -35.65 -24.20
C LEU A 242 -6.30 -35.71 -23.79
N ILE A 243 -6.05 -36.06 -22.52
CA ILE A 243 -4.74 -36.53 -22.07
C ILE A 243 -4.58 -37.96 -22.61
N SER A 244 -3.61 -38.15 -23.51
CA SER A 244 -3.30 -39.45 -24.08
C SER A 244 -2.93 -40.46 -22.99
N TRP A 245 -3.13 -41.76 -23.24
CA TRP A 245 -2.71 -42.79 -22.30
C TRP A 245 -1.22 -42.70 -21.95
N LEU A 246 -0.38 -42.43 -22.95
CA LEU A 246 1.06 -42.25 -22.76
C LEU A 246 1.38 -41.09 -21.82
N ASP A 247 0.69 -39.95 -21.96
CA ASP A 247 0.86 -38.81 -21.06
C ASP A 247 0.40 -39.13 -19.63
N ARG A 248 -0.67 -39.91 -19.45
CA ARG A 248 -1.12 -40.35 -18.12
C ARG A 248 -0.08 -41.22 -17.43
N VAL A 249 0.50 -42.19 -18.16
CA VAL A 249 1.57 -43.05 -17.64
C VAL A 249 2.80 -42.21 -17.29
N ARG A 250 3.19 -41.24 -18.14
CA ARG A 250 4.28 -40.30 -17.85
C ARG A 250 4.02 -39.51 -16.57
N ILE A 251 2.83 -38.93 -16.42
CA ILE A 251 2.44 -38.16 -15.21
C ILE A 251 2.51 -39.04 -13.96
N ALA A 252 2.01 -40.28 -14.03
CA ALA A 252 2.04 -41.23 -12.92
C ALA A 252 3.49 -41.57 -12.50
N MET A 253 4.36 -41.87 -13.47
CA MET A 253 5.78 -42.14 -13.21
C MET A 253 6.49 -40.91 -12.62
N GLU A 254 6.31 -39.73 -13.20
CA GLU A 254 6.90 -38.48 -12.70
C GLU A 254 6.46 -38.16 -11.27
N THR A 255 5.18 -38.40 -10.96
CA THR A 255 4.64 -38.23 -9.60
C THR A 255 5.26 -39.24 -8.63
N TYR A 256 5.34 -40.51 -9.03
CA TYR A 256 5.99 -41.56 -8.25
C TYR A 256 7.45 -41.21 -7.94
N TYR A 257 8.23 -40.78 -8.93
CA TYR A 257 9.62 -40.39 -8.71
C TYR A 257 9.76 -39.19 -7.76
N ALA A 258 8.87 -38.20 -7.84
CA ALA A 258 8.86 -37.08 -6.90
C ALA A 258 8.56 -37.55 -5.46
N ILE A 259 7.60 -38.45 -5.28
CA ILE A 259 7.26 -39.04 -3.98
C ILE A 259 8.44 -39.85 -3.43
N CYS A 260 9.00 -40.77 -4.23
CA CYS A 260 10.16 -41.55 -3.82
C CYS A 260 11.38 -40.68 -3.48
N TYR A 261 11.60 -39.59 -4.21
CA TYR A 261 12.67 -38.64 -3.91
C TYR A 261 12.49 -38.01 -2.52
N MET A 262 11.28 -37.60 -2.15
CA MET A 262 11.02 -37.00 -0.84
C MET A 262 11.08 -38.00 0.31
N HIS A 263 10.59 -39.23 0.10
CA HIS A 263 10.51 -40.25 1.14
C HIS A 263 11.83 -41.00 1.36
N CYS A 264 12.54 -41.32 0.27
CA CYS A 264 13.70 -42.22 0.31
C CYS A 264 14.99 -41.55 -0.17
N GLY A 265 14.89 -40.47 -0.95
CA GLY A 265 16.05 -39.76 -1.52
C GLY A 265 16.72 -38.78 -0.57
N ARG A 266 16.29 -38.70 0.69
CA ARG A 266 16.80 -37.76 1.70
C ARG A 266 17.06 -38.45 3.03
N SER A 267 18.01 -37.90 3.80
CA SER A 267 18.30 -38.33 5.17
C SER A 267 17.16 -38.09 6.15
N ARG A 268 16.32 -37.08 5.87
CA ARG A 268 15.08 -36.78 6.61
C ARG A 268 13.91 -36.88 5.63
N PRO A 269 13.12 -37.95 5.69
CA PRO A 269 11.97 -38.15 4.81
C PRO A 269 10.97 -37.01 4.96
N ILE A 270 10.46 -36.50 3.84
CA ILE A 270 9.37 -35.54 3.81
C ILE A 270 8.10 -36.28 3.41
N VAL A 271 7.11 -36.28 4.30
CA VAL A 271 5.82 -36.89 4.05
C VAL A 271 4.82 -35.80 3.70
N HIS A 272 4.32 -35.89 2.46
CA HIS A 272 3.27 -35.01 1.97
C HIS A 272 1.90 -35.56 2.41
N LEU A 273 1.18 -34.78 3.21
CA LEU A 273 -0.15 -35.12 3.68
C LEU A 273 -1.16 -34.30 2.88
N ASP A 274 -1.67 -34.86 1.78
CA ASP A 274 -2.75 -34.24 1.02
C ASP A 274 -4.12 -34.77 1.44
N LYS A 275 -5.12 -33.88 1.44
CA LYS A 275 -6.55 -34.24 1.47
C LYS A 275 -7.19 -34.22 0.07
N SER A 276 -6.49 -33.70 -0.93
CA SER A 276 -7.04 -33.34 -2.24
C SER A 276 -6.23 -33.92 -3.40
N PHE A 277 -6.82 -34.91 -4.08
CA PHE A 277 -6.19 -35.72 -5.13
C PHE A 277 -5.80 -34.91 -6.40
N THR A 278 -4.73 -34.11 -6.37
CA THR A 278 -4.25 -33.33 -7.52
C THR A 278 -2.80 -33.69 -7.91
N ALA A 279 -2.58 -34.06 -9.18
CA ALA A 279 -1.24 -34.41 -9.65
C ALA A 279 -0.46 -33.17 -10.13
N LYS A 280 0.10 -32.50 -9.14
CA LYS A 280 1.42 -31.86 -9.13
C LYS A 280 1.68 -31.74 -7.65
N LEU A 281 2.78 -32.33 -7.16
CA LEU A 281 2.98 -32.46 -5.73
C LEU A 281 3.25 -31.07 -5.18
N SER A 282 2.19 -30.48 -4.63
CA SER A 282 2.09 -29.08 -4.25
C SER A 282 1.41 -28.95 -2.90
N ASN A 283 1.31 -27.74 -2.34
CA ASN A 283 0.65 -27.56 -1.05
C ASN A 283 1.36 -28.26 0.14
N PHE A 284 2.68 -28.08 0.26
CA PHE A 284 3.46 -28.62 1.39
C PHE A 284 3.16 -27.99 2.75
N GLY A 285 2.08 -27.22 2.90
CA GLY A 285 1.77 -26.55 4.16
C GLY A 285 1.48 -27.55 5.29
N PHE A 286 1.05 -28.76 4.96
CA PHE A 286 0.87 -29.87 5.90
C PHE A 286 1.99 -30.91 5.86
N ALA A 287 3.04 -30.70 5.07
CA ALA A 287 4.11 -31.68 4.96
C ALA A 287 4.97 -31.69 6.23
N VAL A 288 5.45 -32.88 6.60
CA VAL A 288 6.26 -33.10 7.80
C VAL A 288 7.59 -33.72 7.42
N SER A 289 8.68 -33.15 7.93
CA SER A 289 10.02 -33.74 7.86
C SER A 289 10.23 -34.61 9.10
N ILE A 290 10.61 -35.88 8.92
CA ILE A 290 10.80 -36.84 10.02
C ILE A 290 12.27 -36.88 10.42
N ALA A 291 12.58 -36.76 11.72
CA ALA A 291 13.94 -36.96 12.20
C ALA A 291 14.36 -38.44 12.12
N PRO A 292 15.65 -38.74 11.91
CA PRO A 292 16.15 -40.12 11.98
C PRO A 292 15.82 -40.72 13.36
N GLY A 293 15.03 -41.81 13.37
CA GLY A 293 14.61 -42.51 14.60
C GLY A 293 13.20 -42.16 15.10
N GLU A 294 12.54 -41.13 14.56
CA GLU A 294 11.14 -40.82 14.88
C GLU A 294 10.18 -41.66 14.01
N ARG A 295 9.07 -42.11 14.60
CA ARG A 295 7.96 -42.76 13.88
C ARG A 295 6.78 -41.80 13.80
N LEU A 296 6.26 -41.57 12.59
CA LEU A 296 5.06 -40.74 12.36
C LEU A 296 3.80 -41.26 13.07
N PHE A 297 3.79 -42.54 13.45
CA PHE A 297 2.70 -43.18 14.16
C PHE A 297 3.27 -43.83 15.42
N SER A 298 3.25 -43.11 16.54
CA SER A 298 3.17 -43.77 17.85
C SER A 298 1.80 -44.43 17.94
N ARG A 299 1.76 -45.76 18.12
CA ARG A 299 0.53 -46.50 18.40
C ARG A 299 -0.23 -45.91 19.57
#